data_AF-A0A2T4LK00-F1
#
_entry.id   AF-A0A2T4LK00-F1
#
_cell.length_a   1.000
_cell.length_b   1.000
_cell.length_c   1.000
_cell.angle_alpha   90.00
_cell.angle_beta   90.00
_cell.angle_gamma   90.00
#
_symmetry.space_group_name_H-M   'P 1'
#
loop_
_entity.id
_entity.type
_entity.pdbx_description
1 polymer ?
#
loop_
_entity_poly.entity_id
_entity_poly.type
_entity_poly.pdbx_seq_one_letter_code
_entity_poly.pdbx_strand_id
1 'polypeptide(L)'
;MTKQKVSIIGAGNTGATLAFITAQQGLADVVLIDRPKSEGPVQGKALDILESSPIFGFDSTVEGAVDYQATKDSDVVVITAGVPRKPGMSRDDLVQTNEAVMREVTEQIVQYSPQCKIIVLTNPVDAMTYT
;
A
#
# COMPACT_ATOMS: atom_id res chain seq x y z
N MET A 1 0.47 20.10 -14.47
CA MET A 1 -0.67 19.29 -14.00
C MET A 1 -0.33 18.82 -12.60
N THR A 2 -1.30 18.69 -11.70
CA THR A 2 -1.09 18.04 -10.39
C THR A 2 -0.72 16.58 -10.64
N LYS A 3 0.39 16.11 -10.05
CA LYS A 3 0.75 14.69 -10.12
C LYS A 3 -0.34 13.87 -9.44
N GLN A 4 -0.59 12.69 -9.98
CA GLN A 4 -1.50 11.74 -9.36
C GLN A 4 -0.87 11.22 -8.06
N LYS A 5 -1.69 10.78 -7.13
CA LYS A 5 -1.27 10.21 -5.84
C LYS A 5 -1.73 8.77 -5.70
N VAL A 6 -0.79 7.88 -5.39
CA VAL A 6 -1.02 6.45 -5.18
C VAL A 6 -0.69 6.08 -3.75
N SER A 7 -1.65 5.54 -3.00
CA SER A 7 -1.37 4.92 -1.70
C SER A 7 -1.23 3.42 -1.83
N ILE A 8 -0.20 2.84 -1.22
CA ILE A 8 0.06 1.41 -1.21
C ILE A 8 -0.04 0.94 0.23
N ILE A 9 -1.01 0.08 0.53
CA ILE A 9 -1.21 -0.46 1.87
C ILE A 9 -0.47 -1.79 1.96
N GLY A 10 0.49 -1.87 2.87
CA GLY A 10 1.44 -2.97 3.07
C GLY A 10 2.81 -2.65 2.47
N ALA A 11 3.84 -2.53 3.30
CA ALA A 11 5.23 -2.27 2.89
C ALA A 11 6.08 -3.54 2.83
N GLY A 12 5.44 -4.70 2.63
CA GLY A 12 6.11 -5.96 2.30
C GLY A 12 6.85 -5.89 0.96
N ASN A 13 7.41 -7.00 0.49
CA ASN A 13 8.20 -7.03 -0.75
C ASN A 13 7.40 -6.49 -1.94
N THR A 14 6.16 -6.97 -2.13
CA THR A 14 5.29 -6.52 -3.23
C THR A 14 5.01 -5.03 -3.18
N GLY A 15 4.60 -4.51 -2.02
CA GLY A 15 4.28 -3.09 -1.87
C GLY A 15 5.49 -2.18 -2.04
N ALA A 16 6.65 -2.56 -1.51
CA ALA A 16 7.89 -1.80 -1.67
C ALA A 16 8.36 -1.79 -3.14
N THR A 17 8.30 -2.92 -3.84
CA THR A 17 8.62 -2.99 -5.28
C THR A 17 7.64 -2.17 -6.11
N LEU A 18 6.34 -2.21 -5.79
CA LEU A 18 5.33 -1.40 -6.46
C LEU A 18 5.58 0.09 -6.24
N ALA A 19 5.91 0.51 -5.01
CA ALA A 19 6.25 1.89 -4.68
C ALA A 19 7.45 2.37 -5.50
N PHE A 20 8.51 1.57 -5.56
CA PHE A 20 9.71 1.86 -6.35
C PHE A 20 9.38 2.02 -7.83
N ILE A 21 8.70 1.05 -8.46
CA ILE A 21 8.38 1.11 -9.89
C ILE A 21 7.46 2.29 -10.21
N THR A 22 6.47 2.57 -9.35
CA THR A 22 5.54 3.69 -9.53
C THR A 22 6.29 5.03 -9.54
N ALA A 23 7.19 5.22 -8.57
CA ALA A 23 7.99 6.42 -8.46
C ALA A 23 9.00 6.54 -9.61
N GLN A 24 9.75 5.46 -9.89
CA GLN A 24 10.78 5.38 -10.93
C GLN A 24 10.24 5.69 -12.33
N GLN A 25 9.02 5.24 -12.63
CA GLN A 25 8.37 5.48 -13.93
C GLN A 25 7.68 6.85 -14.00
N GLY A 26 7.74 7.67 -12.94
CA GLY A 26 7.13 9.00 -12.91
C GLY A 26 5.60 8.99 -12.94
N LEU A 27 4.96 7.89 -12.53
CA LEU A 27 3.52 7.71 -12.68
C LEU A 27 2.70 8.51 -11.65
N ALA A 28 3.20 8.59 -10.42
CA ALA A 28 2.50 9.23 -9.30
C ALA A 28 3.45 9.50 -8.13
N ASP A 29 3.05 10.43 -7.27
CA ASP A 29 3.54 10.53 -5.90
C ASP A 29 3.00 9.35 -5.07
N VAL A 30 3.82 8.77 -4.20
CA VAL A 30 3.52 7.52 -3.51
C VAL A 30 3.44 7.71 -2.00
N VAL A 31 2.42 7.12 -1.38
CA VAL A 31 2.35 6.94 0.08
C VAL A 31 2.34 5.45 0.40
N LEU A 32 3.37 4.98 1.08
CA LEU A 32 3.51 3.60 1.51
C LEU A 32 3.09 3.48 2.97
N ILE A 33 2.01 2.75 3.23
CA ILE A 33 1.46 2.53 4.58
C ILE A 33 1.84 1.13 5.07
N ASP A 34 2.25 1.01 6.34
CA ASP A 34 2.32 -0.28 7.05
C ASP A 34 1.76 -0.12 8.47
N ARG A 35 1.79 -1.20 9.23
CA ARG A 35 1.28 -1.27 10.61
C ARG A 35 2.15 -0.41 11.54
N PRO A 36 1.60 0.06 12.67
CA PRO A 36 2.33 0.90 13.64
C PRO A 36 3.71 0.37 14.05
N LYS A 37 3.84 -0.95 14.26
CA LYS A 37 5.11 -1.60 14.61
C LYS A 37 6.19 -1.55 13.52
N SER A 38 5.85 -1.09 12.33
CA SER A 38 6.68 -1.05 11.14
C SER A 38 7.00 0.39 10.69
N GLU A 39 6.77 1.39 11.54
CA GLU A 39 7.03 2.81 11.25
C GLU A 39 8.45 3.10 10.73
N GLY A 40 9.48 2.74 11.50
CA GLY A 40 10.87 2.90 11.07
C GLY A 40 11.17 2.17 9.74
N PRO A 41 10.81 0.87 9.61
CA PRO A 41 10.98 0.14 8.36
C PRO A 41 10.28 0.76 7.13
N VAL A 42 9.05 1.27 7.27
CA VAL A 42 8.32 1.86 6.13
C VAL A 42 8.90 3.22 5.72
N GLN A 43 9.29 4.05 6.70
CA GLN A 43 10.01 5.30 6.45
C GLN A 43 11.36 5.04 5.78
N GLY A 44 12.10 4.03 6.24
CA GLY A 44 13.38 3.63 5.65
C GLY A 44 13.25 3.19 4.20
N LYS A 45 12.21 2.42 3.86
CA LYS A 45 11.92 2.03 2.46
C LYS A 45 11.59 3.22 1.57
N ALA A 46 10.81 4.17 2.07
CA ALA A 46 10.48 5.38 1.32
C ALA A 46 11.74 6.24 1.06
N LEU A 47 12.59 6.41 2.07
CA LEU A 47 13.86 7.12 1.95
C LEU A 47 14.80 6.44 0.94
N ASP A 48 14.96 5.12 1.02
CA ASP A 48 15.80 4.35 0.09
C ASP A 48 15.35 4.54 -1.38
N ILE A 49 14.03 4.52 -1.62
CA ILE A 49 13.48 4.83 -2.95
C ILE A 49 13.85 6.26 -3.38
N LEU A 50 13.63 7.26 -2.53
CA LEU A 50 13.94 8.66 -2.86
C LEU A 50 15.44 8.89 -3.13
N GLU A 51 16.33 8.22 -2.39
CA GLU A 51 17.78 8.31 -2.58
C GLU A 51 18.23 7.73 -3.95
N SER A 52 17.41 6.85 -4.55
CA SER A 52 17.64 6.35 -5.91
C SER A 52 17.24 7.34 -7.02
N SER A 53 16.51 8.41 -6.69
CA SER A 53 15.98 9.37 -7.68
C SER A 53 17.03 10.04 -8.56
N PRO A 54 18.23 10.44 -8.09
CA PRO A 54 19.23 11.08 -8.96
C PRO A 54 19.83 10.09 -9.98
N ILE A 55 19.78 8.79 -9.68
CA ILE A 55 20.29 7.73 -10.53
C ILE A 55 19.28 7.36 -11.62
N PHE A 56 18.00 7.25 -11.25
CA PHE A 56 16.92 6.88 -12.17
C PHE A 56 16.24 8.07 -12.86
N GLY A 57 16.47 9.30 -12.40
CA GLY A 57 15.98 10.52 -13.02
C GLY A 57 14.48 10.78 -12.85
N PHE A 58 13.88 10.33 -11.74
CA PHE A 58 12.47 10.62 -11.41
C PHE A 58 12.35 11.72 -10.36
N ASP A 59 11.21 12.39 -10.33
CA ASP A 59 10.89 13.49 -9.41
C ASP A 59 9.61 13.24 -8.59
N SER A 60 9.10 12.01 -8.64
CA SER A 60 8.02 11.51 -7.77
C SER A 60 8.45 11.51 -6.31
N THR A 61 7.57 11.94 -5.42
CA THR A 61 7.75 11.84 -3.97
C THR A 61 7.32 10.46 -3.47
N VAL A 62 7.96 9.99 -2.39
CA VAL A 62 7.60 8.74 -1.72
C VAL A 62 7.61 8.98 -0.22
N GLU A 63 6.47 8.80 0.43
CA GLU A 63 6.31 8.94 1.88
C GLU A 63 6.05 7.56 2.51
N GLY A 64 6.73 7.25 3.61
CA GLY A 64 6.45 6.06 4.42
C GLY A 64 5.75 6.46 5.71
N ALA A 65 4.56 5.92 5.97
CA ALA A 65 3.73 6.30 7.11
C ALA A 65 3.01 5.10 7.74
N VAL A 66 2.50 5.30 8.96
CA VAL A 66 1.61 4.33 9.65
C VAL A 66 0.21 4.90 9.90
N ASP A 67 0.05 6.23 9.76
CA ASP A 67 -1.23 6.91 9.86
C ASP A 67 -1.87 7.02 8.47
N TYR A 68 -3.12 6.56 8.36
CA TYR A 68 -3.89 6.61 7.13
C TYR A 68 -4.24 8.04 6.70
N GLN A 69 -4.13 9.04 7.57
CA GLN A 69 -4.29 10.44 7.17
C GLN A 69 -3.33 10.83 6.04
N ALA A 70 -2.14 10.21 5.97
CA ALA A 70 -1.19 10.40 4.87
C ALA A 70 -1.78 9.98 3.51
N THR A 71 -2.77 9.07 3.48
CA THR A 71 -3.44 8.60 2.25
C THR A 71 -4.48 9.57 1.71
N LYS A 72 -4.71 10.72 2.37
CA LYS A 72 -5.73 11.70 1.97
C LYS A 72 -5.59 12.14 0.51
N ASP A 73 -6.74 12.23 -0.16
CA ASP A 73 -6.88 12.66 -1.55
C ASP A 73 -6.08 11.81 -2.56
N SER A 74 -5.90 10.51 -2.29
CA SER A 74 -5.29 9.57 -3.24
C SER A 74 -6.23 9.26 -4.41
N ASP A 75 -5.69 9.24 -5.62
CA ASP A 75 -6.44 8.87 -6.83
C ASP A 75 -6.62 7.34 -6.92
N VAL A 76 -5.58 6.59 -6.53
CA VAL A 76 -5.57 5.13 -6.52
C VAL A 76 -5.02 4.62 -5.20
N VAL A 77 -5.63 3.56 -4.68
CA VAL A 77 -5.12 2.83 -3.52
C VAL A 77 -4.91 1.36 -3.88
N VAL A 78 -3.72 0.84 -3.62
CA VAL A 78 -3.37 -0.56 -3.88
C VAL A 78 -3.21 -1.29 -2.56
N ILE A 79 -4.03 -2.31 -2.32
CA ILE A 79 -4.00 -3.10 -1.08
C ILE A 79 -3.17 -4.36 -1.33
N THR A 80 -1.99 -4.39 -0.71
CA THR A 80 -1.09 -5.55 -0.68
C THR A 80 -0.99 -6.16 0.72
N ALA A 81 -1.57 -5.49 1.72
CA ALA A 81 -1.58 -5.90 3.10
C ALA A 81 -2.42 -7.17 3.29
N GLY A 82 -1.81 -8.18 3.90
CA GLY A 82 -2.46 -9.43 4.23
C GLY A 82 -1.54 -10.32 5.03
N VAL A 83 -2.13 -11.35 5.63
CA VAL A 83 -1.41 -12.38 6.34
C VAL A 83 -1.06 -13.50 5.36
N PRO A 84 0.22 -13.89 5.24
CA PRO A 84 0.58 -15.06 4.47
C PRO A 84 0.06 -16.32 5.17
N ARG A 85 -0.29 -17.35 4.38
CA ARG A 85 -0.70 -18.64 4.94
C ARG A 85 0.38 -19.19 5.87
N LYS A 86 0.01 -19.46 7.12
CA LYS A 86 0.93 -20.06 8.11
C LYS A 86 0.81 -21.59 8.12
N PRO A 87 1.85 -22.32 8.53
CA PRO A 87 1.75 -23.76 8.76
C PRO A 87 0.56 -24.10 9.68
N GLY A 88 -0.26 -25.07 9.29
CA GLY A 88 -1.46 -25.48 10.04
C GLY A 88 -2.73 -24.63 9.78
N MET A 89 -2.64 -23.52 9.05
CA MET A 89 -3.80 -22.68 8.70
C MET A 89 -4.61 -23.30 7.56
N SER A 90 -5.93 -23.44 7.76
CA SER A 90 -6.85 -23.86 6.70
C SER A 90 -7.03 -22.75 5.66
N ARG A 91 -7.71 -23.04 4.54
CA ARG A 91 -8.05 -22.01 3.54
C ARG A 91 -9.06 -21.02 4.10
N ASP A 92 -10.04 -21.51 4.86
CA ASP A 92 -11.11 -20.68 5.42
C ASP A 92 -10.58 -19.75 6.51
N ASP A 93 -9.66 -20.23 7.36
CA ASP A 93 -9.00 -19.40 8.38
C ASP A 93 -8.23 -18.23 7.74
N LEU A 94 -7.54 -18.50 6.61
CA LEU A 94 -6.81 -17.49 5.88
C LEU A 94 -7.75 -16.44 5.29
N VAL A 95 -8.87 -16.88 4.69
CA VAL A 95 -9.89 -15.99 4.12
C VAL A 95 -10.46 -15.11 5.23
N GLN A 96 -10.93 -15.67 6.34
CA GLN A 96 -11.51 -14.91 7.44
C GLN A 96 -10.52 -13.90 8.04
N THR A 97 -9.25 -14.31 8.20
CA THR A 97 -8.20 -13.42 8.71
C THR A 97 -7.98 -12.23 7.77
N ASN A 98 -7.86 -12.47 6.47
CA ASN A 98 -7.64 -11.39 5.51
C ASN A 98 -8.91 -10.57 5.25
N GLU A 99 -10.11 -11.15 5.40
CA GLU A 99 -11.38 -10.43 5.33
C GLU A 99 -11.45 -9.33 6.40
N ALA A 100 -11.08 -9.66 7.65
CA ALA A 100 -11.03 -8.68 8.73
C ALA A 100 -10.04 -7.53 8.43
N VAL A 101 -8.86 -7.87 7.90
CA VAL A 101 -7.86 -6.88 7.48
C VAL A 101 -8.39 -6.01 6.35
N MET A 102 -9.05 -6.58 5.34
CA MET A 102 -9.62 -5.85 4.20
C MET A 102 -10.66 -4.83 4.64
N ARG A 103 -11.56 -5.20 5.57
CA ARG A 103 -12.58 -4.30 6.12
C ARG A 103 -11.93 -3.11 6.85
N GLU A 104 -11.03 -3.39 7.79
CA GLU A 104 -10.33 -2.36 8.57
C GLU A 104 -9.56 -1.39 7.67
N VAL A 105 -8.79 -1.92 6.72
CA VAL A 105 -7.99 -1.13 5.78
C VAL A 105 -8.89 -0.28 4.89
N THR A 106 -9.96 -0.85 4.36
CA THR A 106 -10.87 -0.14 3.43
C THR A 106 -11.63 0.97 4.14
N GLU A 107 -12.11 0.75 5.37
CA GLU A 107 -12.75 1.79 6.19
C GLU A 107 -11.83 3.00 6.39
N GLN A 108 -10.56 2.77 6.72
CA GLN A 108 -9.57 3.84 6.86
C GLN A 108 -9.30 4.55 5.52
N ILE A 109 -9.17 3.80 4.41
CA ILE A 109 -8.94 4.38 3.09
C ILE A 109 -10.09 5.31 2.69
N VAL A 110 -11.34 4.85 2.77
CA VAL A 110 -12.49 5.62 2.27
C VAL A 110 -12.81 6.83 3.16
N GLN A 111 -12.37 6.81 4.43
CA GLN A 111 -12.43 7.98 5.31
C GLN A 111 -11.60 9.14 4.76
N TYR A 112 -10.42 8.89 4.21
CA TYR A 112 -9.49 9.93 3.73
C TYR A 112 -9.52 10.13 2.22
N SER A 113 -9.94 9.12 1.46
CA SER A 113 -9.91 9.09 -0.01
C SER A 113 -11.17 8.43 -0.59
N PRO A 114 -12.38 9.00 -0.35
CA PRO A 114 -13.66 8.39 -0.73
C PRO A 114 -13.88 8.26 -2.25
N GLN A 115 -13.10 8.96 -3.08
CA GLN A 115 -13.22 8.95 -4.54
C GLN A 115 -12.15 8.10 -5.24
N CYS A 116 -11.24 7.46 -4.47
CA CYS A 116 -10.14 6.70 -5.04
C CYS A 116 -10.62 5.44 -5.77
N LYS A 117 -9.77 4.90 -6.65
CA LYS A 117 -9.90 3.55 -7.19
C LYS A 117 -9.10 2.59 -6.34
N ILE A 118 -9.72 1.50 -5.88
CA ILE A 118 -9.06 0.49 -5.07
C ILE A 118 -8.66 -0.69 -5.97
N ILE A 119 -7.40 -1.11 -5.88
CA ILE A 119 -6.85 -2.30 -6.54
C ILE A 119 -6.41 -3.28 -5.45
N VAL A 120 -7.01 -4.47 -5.43
CA VAL A 120 -6.71 -5.50 -4.42
C VAL A 120 -5.71 -6.51 -4.97
N LEU A 121 -4.60 -6.70 -4.26
CA LEU A 121 -3.59 -7.73 -4.54
C LEU A 121 -3.53 -8.80 -3.45
N THR A 122 -4.20 -8.57 -2.32
CA THR A 122 -4.22 -9.49 -1.19
C THR A 122 -4.89 -10.81 -1.57
N ASN A 123 -4.20 -11.92 -1.33
CA ASN A 123 -4.73 -13.24 -1.64
C ASN A 123 -5.62 -13.80 -0.52
N PRO A 124 -6.66 -14.59 -0.84
CA PRO A 124 -7.11 -14.94 -2.20
C PRO A 124 -7.88 -13.79 -2.87
N VAL A 125 -7.38 -13.34 -4.02
CA VAL A 125 -7.72 -12.02 -4.59
C VAL A 125 -9.20 -11.81 -4.87
N ASP A 126 -9.90 -12.83 -5.40
CA ASP A 126 -11.32 -12.69 -5.74
C ASP A 126 -12.19 -12.48 -4.49
N ALA A 127 -11.92 -13.25 -3.43
CA ALA A 127 -12.64 -13.12 -2.17
C ALA A 127 -12.33 -11.79 -1.47
N MET A 128 -11.05 -11.37 -1.51
CA MET A 128 -10.63 -10.10 -0.92
C MET A 128 -11.16 -8.90 -1.68
N THR A 129 -11.35 -9.01 -3.00
CA THR A 129 -11.92 -7.94 -3.83
C THR A 129 -13.42 -7.76 -3.58
N TYR A 130 -14.13 -8.86 -3.26
CA TYR A 130 -15.56 -8.81 -2.94
C TYR A 130 -15.86 -8.24 -1.54
N THR A 131 -14.91 -8.34 -0.61
CA THR A 131 -15.04 -7.96 0.80
C THR A 131 -15.07 -6.46 0.98
#